data_AF-A0A2V8DIV6-F1
#
_entry.id   AF-A0A2V8DIV6-F1
#
_cell.length_a   1.000
_cell.length_b   1.000
_cell.length_c   1.000
_cell.angle_alpha   90.00
_cell.angle_beta   90.00
_cell.angle_gamma   90.00
#
_symmetry.space_group_name_H-M   'P 1'
#
loop_
_entity.id
_entity.type
_entity.pdbx_description
1 polymer ?
#
loop_
_entity_poly.entity_id
_entity_poly.type
_entity_poly.pdbx_seq_one_letter_code
_entity_poly.pdbx_strand_id
1 'polypeptide(L)'
;MVKALSPMMATSAARLPVGREWSYEVKWDGYRAQALKAGTTVSLASRNLKNITRQFPAVAEAVSRVGARTAVIDGEIVALDTDGRPSFQALHHWSLAGLSSRSRLRSGRGTAACVTPPSSGCATTSGRATCVKSSVATYGPRA
;
A
#
# COMPACT_ATOMS: atom_id res chain seq x y z
N MET A 1 -16.83 11.53 -7.22
CA MET A 1 -16.31 10.53 -6.26
C MET A 1 -15.29 9.66 -7.00
N VAL A 2 -14.07 9.47 -6.48
CA VAL A 2 -13.06 8.63 -7.13
C VAL A 2 -13.46 7.16 -6.94
N LYS A 3 -13.55 6.39 -8.02
CA LYS A 3 -14.03 5.00 -8.02
C LYS A 3 -12.85 4.04 -8.17
N ALA A 4 -12.92 2.91 -7.46
CA ALA A 4 -11.97 1.82 -7.66
C ALA A 4 -12.12 1.19 -9.05
N LEU A 5 -10.98 0.83 -9.64
CA LEU A 5 -10.89 0.21 -10.95
C LEU A 5 -10.75 -1.32 -10.80
N SER A 6 -11.01 -2.07 -11.87
CA SER A 6 -10.67 -3.50 -11.87
C SER A 6 -9.13 -3.63 -11.91
N PRO A 7 -8.49 -4.32 -10.95
CA PRO A 7 -7.05 -4.43 -10.94
C PRO A 7 -6.52 -5.23 -12.14
N MET A 8 -5.43 -4.75 -12.75
CA MET A 8 -4.75 -5.52 -13.81
C MET A 8 -4.16 -6.82 -13.24
N MET A 9 -4.22 -7.91 -14.01
CA MET A 9 -3.64 -9.20 -13.63
C MET A 9 -2.33 -9.43 -14.39
N ALA A 10 -1.35 -10.00 -13.70
CA ALA A 10 -0.12 -10.44 -14.32
C ALA A 10 -0.30 -11.83 -14.94
N THR A 11 0.28 -12.04 -16.11
CA THR A 11 0.38 -13.35 -16.74
C THR A 11 1.62 -14.07 -16.22
N SER A 12 1.48 -15.34 -15.83
CA SER A 12 2.62 -16.16 -15.42
C SER A 12 3.53 -16.43 -16.63
N ALA A 13 4.84 -16.25 -16.46
CA ALA A 13 5.84 -16.51 -17.49
C ALA A 13 6.98 -17.34 -16.92
N ALA A 14 7.50 -18.29 -17.70
CA ALA A 14 8.60 -19.16 -17.28
C ALA A 14 9.94 -18.42 -17.16
N ARG A 15 10.10 -17.29 -17.85
CA ARG A 15 11.29 -16.44 -17.83
C ARG A 15 10.87 -14.98 -17.77
N LEU A 16 11.71 -14.15 -17.15
CA LEU A 16 11.51 -12.71 -17.15
C LEU A 16 11.65 -12.19 -18.59
N PRO A 17 10.71 -11.36 -19.07
CA PRO A 17 10.85 -10.72 -20.37
C PRO A 17 12.05 -9.76 -20.33
N VAL A 18 12.69 -9.56 -21.48
CA VAL A 18 13.91 -8.75 -21.63
C VAL A 18 13.70 -7.69 -22.69
N GLY A 19 14.29 -6.50 -22.51
CA GLY A 19 14.14 -5.39 -23.44
C GLY A 19 14.11 -4.05 -22.71
N ARG A 20 14.30 -2.94 -23.44
CA ARG A 20 14.30 -1.58 -22.86
C ARG A 20 12.89 -1.10 -22.49
N GLU A 21 11.87 -1.75 -23.03
CA GLU A 21 10.46 -1.52 -22.76
C GLU A 21 9.98 -2.12 -21.44
N TRP A 22 10.79 -2.96 -20.78
CA TRP A 22 10.41 -3.63 -19.54
C TRP A 22 10.97 -2.92 -18.31
N SER A 23 10.07 -2.62 -17.37
CA SER A 23 10.42 -2.24 -16.00
C SER A 23 10.20 -3.44 -15.06
N TYR A 24 11.14 -3.68 -14.15
CA TYR A 24 11.04 -4.77 -13.18
C TYR A 24 10.68 -4.23 -11.81
N GLU A 25 9.74 -4.91 -11.16
CA GLU A 25 9.39 -4.64 -9.77
C GLU A 25 9.45 -5.93 -8.95
N VAL A 26 9.95 -5.81 -7.71
CA VAL A 26 9.85 -6.90 -6.73
C VAL A 26 8.38 -7.26 -6.53
N LYS A 27 8.05 -8.53 -6.73
CA LYS A 27 6.75 -9.09 -6.34
C LYS A 27 6.71 -9.21 -4.82
N TRP A 28 5.83 -8.43 -4.20
CA TRP A 28 5.58 -8.52 -2.76
C TRP A 28 4.40 -9.46 -2.48
N ASP A 29 4.48 -10.17 -1.36
CA ASP A 29 3.39 -10.99 -0.85
C ASP A 29 2.69 -10.23 0.30
N GLY A 30 1.55 -9.60 0.00
CA GLY A 30 0.83 -8.76 0.95
C GLY A 30 -0.67 -8.67 0.69
N TYR A 31 -1.28 -7.53 1.04
CA TYR A 31 -2.66 -7.21 0.68
C TYR A 31 -2.68 -6.19 -0.45
N ARG A 32 -3.07 -6.63 -1.66
CA ARG A 32 -3.36 -5.71 -2.77
C ARG A 32 -4.48 -4.73 -2.42
N ALA A 33 -4.19 -3.45 -2.57
CA ALA A 33 -5.11 -2.37 -2.25
C ALA A 33 -5.01 -1.21 -3.25
N GLN A 34 -6.16 -0.67 -3.63
CA GLN A 34 -6.27 0.59 -4.33
C GLN A 34 -6.52 1.72 -3.34
N ALA A 35 -5.69 2.75 -3.36
CA ALA A 35 -5.91 3.98 -2.63
C ALA A 35 -6.58 5.02 -3.53
N LEU A 36 -7.78 5.43 -3.14
CA LEU A 36 -8.61 6.41 -3.81
C LEU A 36 -8.43 7.76 -3.10
N LYS A 37 -7.66 8.66 -3.70
CA LYS A 37 -7.36 9.99 -3.14
C LYS A 37 -8.23 11.05 -3.79
N ALA A 38 -8.88 11.86 -2.97
CA ALA A 38 -9.60 13.06 -3.37
C ALA A 38 -9.29 14.20 -2.39
N GLY A 39 -8.40 15.10 -2.80
CA GLY A 39 -7.82 16.12 -1.91
C GLY A 39 -6.97 15.46 -0.83
N THR A 40 -7.36 15.68 0.43
CA THR A 40 -6.76 15.08 1.63
C THR A 40 -7.47 13.79 2.05
N THR A 41 -8.63 13.49 1.48
CA THR A 41 -9.40 12.28 1.80
C THR A 41 -8.86 11.09 1.02
N VAL A 42 -8.55 10.01 1.74
CA VAL A 42 -8.11 8.73 1.17
C VAL A 42 -9.03 7.60 1.63
N SER A 43 -9.44 6.75 0.69
CA SER A 43 -10.08 5.47 0.98
C SER A 43 -9.28 4.32 0.38
N LEU A 44 -9.18 3.21 1.08
CA LEU A 44 -8.51 2.00 0.63
C LEU A 44 -9.53 0.93 0.26
N ALA A 45 -9.41 0.38 -0.93
CA ALA A 45 -10.23 -0.72 -1.43
C ALA A 45 -9.35 -1.95 -1.66
N SER A 46 -9.73 -3.12 -1.13
CA SER A 46 -9.01 -4.37 -1.39
C SER A 46 -9.20 -4.85 -2.84
N ARG A 47 -8.50 -5.93 -3.22
CA ARG A 47 -8.71 -6.63 -4.51
C ARG A 47 -10.19 -6.90 -4.83
N ASN A 48 -10.99 -7.24 -3.82
CA ASN A 48 -12.42 -7.55 -3.97
C ASN A 48 -13.31 -6.32 -3.73
N LEU A 49 -12.75 -5.11 -3.86
CA LEU A 49 -13.42 -3.83 -3.70
C LEU A 49 -14.04 -3.58 -2.32
N LYS A 50 -13.59 -4.30 -1.28
CA LYS A 50 -14.02 -4.06 0.10
C LYS A 50 -13.26 -2.88 0.68
N ASN A 51 -13.97 -1.99 1.38
CA ASN A 51 -13.33 -0.89 2.09
C ASN A 51 -12.50 -1.42 3.27
N ILE A 52 -11.19 -1.18 3.23
CA ILE A 52 -10.21 -1.60 4.25
C ILE A 52 -9.53 -0.40 4.92
N THR A 53 -10.04 0.83 4.71
CA THR A 53 -9.43 2.06 5.27
C THR A 53 -9.25 1.98 6.78
N ARG A 54 -10.25 1.45 7.51
CA ARG A 54 -10.18 1.32 8.98
C ARG A 54 -9.15 0.30 9.45
N GLN A 55 -8.78 -0.67 8.62
CA GLN A 55 -7.78 -1.68 8.95
C GLN A 55 -6.36 -1.10 8.81
N PHE A 56 -6.17 -0.14 7.91
CA PHE A 56 -4.87 0.46 7.59
C PHE A 56 -4.90 2.00 7.60
N PRO A 57 -5.20 2.64 8.75
CA PRO A 57 -5.31 4.10 8.83
C PRO A 57 -3.99 4.82 8.54
N ALA A 58 -2.87 4.27 9.00
CA ALA A 58 -1.54 4.83 8.75
C ALA A 58 -1.18 4.85 7.25
N VAL A 59 -1.65 3.86 6.49
CA VAL A 59 -1.48 3.81 5.03
C VAL A 59 -2.30 4.93 4.36
N ALA A 60 -3.56 5.09 4.75
CA ALA A 60 -4.41 6.15 4.21
C ALA A 60 -3.81 7.53 4.49
N GLU A 61 -3.26 7.74 5.69
CA GLU A 61 -2.56 8.97 6.07
C GLU A 61 -1.32 9.19 5.19
N ALA A 62 -0.48 8.18 4.99
CA ALA A 62 0.72 8.30 4.16
C ALA A 62 0.35 8.66 2.71
N VAL A 63 -0.68 8.04 2.14
CA VAL A 63 -1.18 8.36 0.79
C VAL A 63 -1.78 9.77 0.71
N SER A 64 -2.36 10.29 1.79
CA SER A 64 -2.94 11.65 1.78
C SER A 64 -1.91 12.74 1.46
N ARG A 65 -0.63 12.48 1.78
CA ARG A 65 0.51 13.37 1.56
C ARG A 65 1.09 13.30 0.15
N VAL A 66 0.61 12.38 -0.70
CA VAL A 66 1.00 12.32 -2.12
C VAL A 66 0.54 13.60 -2.82
N GLY A 67 1.43 14.25 -3.57
CA GLY A 67 1.19 15.58 -4.16
C GLY A 67 0.04 15.67 -5.17
N ALA A 68 -0.46 14.55 -5.68
CA ALA A 68 -1.59 14.52 -6.60
C ALA A 68 -2.91 14.92 -5.91
N ARG A 69 -3.66 15.88 -6.46
CA ARG A 69 -4.97 16.29 -5.91
C ARG A 69 -6.01 15.16 -5.97
N THR A 70 -6.03 14.40 -7.05
CA THR A 70 -6.90 13.23 -7.24
C THR A 70 -6.08 12.11 -7.85
N ALA A 71 -6.17 10.90 -7.29
CA ALA A 71 -5.44 9.74 -7.79
C ALA A 71 -6.13 8.43 -7.43
N VAL A 72 -5.95 7.43 -8.29
CA VAL A 72 -6.15 6.01 -7.97
C VAL A 72 -4.78 5.38 -7.98
N ILE A 73 -4.36 4.84 -6.84
CA ILE A 73 -3.04 4.27 -6.67
C ILE A 73 -3.22 2.78 -6.41
N ASP A 74 -2.72 1.93 -7.30
CA ASP A 74 -2.71 0.48 -7.09
C ASP A 74 -1.37 0.08 -6.45
N GLY A 75 -1.44 -0.80 -5.47
CA GLY A 75 -0.26 -1.18 -4.71
C GLY A 75 -0.48 -2.35 -3.77
N GLU A 76 0.63 -2.76 -3.15
CA GLU A 76 0.64 -3.84 -2.18
C GLU A 76 0.93 -3.29 -0.79
N ILE A 77 0.02 -3.54 0.16
CA ILE A 77 0.24 -3.28 1.59
C ILE A 77 1.08 -4.44 2.13
N VAL A 78 2.26 -4.14 2.68
CA VAL A 78 3.16 -5.13 3.28
C VAL A 78 3.52 -4.72 4.71
N ALA A 79 3.72 -5.69 5.59
CA ALA A 79 4.29 -5.43 6.91
C ALA A 79 5.78 -5.76 6.89
N LEU A 80 6.61 -4.86 7.41
CA LEU A 80 8.04 -5.05 7.59
C LEU A 80 8.37 -5.27 9.07
N ASP A 81 9.34 -6.13 9.34
CA ASP A 81 9.95 -6.28 10.65
C ASP A 81 10.96 -5.15 10.94
N THR A 82 11.66 -5.24 12.08
CA THR A 82 12.66 -4.24 12.50
C THR A 82 13.87 -4.17 11.58
N ASP A 83 14.15 -5.23 10.84
CA ASP A 83 15.27 -5.32 9.90
C ASP A 83 14.81 -4.94 8.48
N GLY A 84 13.56 -4.47 8.32
CA GLY A 84 12.98 -4.10 7.03
C GLY A 84 12.56 -5.28 6.17
N ARG A 85 12.52 -6.51 6.71
CA ARG A 85 12.14 -7.70 5.95
C ARG A 85 10.61 -7.84 5.90
N PRO A 86 10.04 -8.21 4.74
CA PRO A 86 8.60 -8.43 4.62
C PRO A 86 8.17 -9.64 5.46
N SER A 87 7.12 -9.47 6.25
CA SER A 87 6.52 -10.53 7.05
C SER A 87 5.02 -10.62 6.81
N PHE A 88 4.61 -11.60 6.01
CA PHE A 88 3.19 -11.87 5.74
C PHE A 88 2.43 -12.27 7.01
N GLN A 89 3.07 -13.01 7.91
CA GLN A 89 2.49 -13.41 9.20
C GLN A 89 2.17 -12.19 10.08
N ALA A 90 3.09 -11.22 10.15
CA ALA A 90 2.85 -9.98 10.88
C ALA A 90 1.70 -9.17 10.26
N LEU A 91 1.60 -9.14 8.94
CA LEU A 91 0.53 -8.47 8.21
C LEU A 91 -0.83 -9.13 8.44
N HIS A 92 -0.88 -10.47 8.42
CA HIS A 92 -2.11 -11.23 8.66
C HIS A 92 -2.64 -11.02 10.08
N HIS A 93 -1.76 -11.09 11.10
CA HIS A 93 -2.13 -10.79 12.47
C HIS A 93 -2.67 -9.35 12.64
N TRP A 94 -2.11 -8.39 11.92
CA TRP A 94 -2.59 -7.00 11.96
C TRP A 94 -3.98 -6.87 11.33
N SER A 95 -4.21 -7.47 10.16
CA SER A 95 -5.53 -7.45 9.51
C SER A 95 -6.63 -7.99 10.43
N LEU A 96 -6.34 -9.04 11.21
CA LEU A 96 -7.26 -9.59 12.21
C LEU A 96 -7.43 -8.67 13.42
N ALA A 97 -6.35 -8.08 13.94
CA ALA A 97 -6.39 -7.18 15.09
C ALA A 97 -7.18 -5.89 14.81
N GLY A 98 -7.17 -5.39 13.57
CA GLY A 98 -7.97 -4.24 13.14
C GLY A 98 -9.48 -4.51 13.01
N LEU A 99 -9.91 -5.78 13.14
CA LEU A 99 -11.30 -6.22 13.09
C LEU A 99 -11.86 -6.57 14.49
N SER A 100 -11.00 -6.72 15.50
CA SER A 100 -11.41 -7.05 16.87
C SER A 100 -11.49 -5.80 17.75
N SER A 101 -12.69 -5.58 18.28
CA SER A 101 -13.06 -4.58 19.27
C SER A 101 -12.03 -4.32 20.37
N ARG A 102 -11.87 -3.03 20.71
CA ARG A 102 -11.47 -2.49 22.02
C ARG A 102 -10.50 -3.37 22.83
N SER A 103 -9.23 -3.40 22.47
CA SER A 103 -8.18 -3.63 23.48
C SER A 103 -7.05 -2.63 23.29
N ARG A 104 -6.61 -2.13 24.44
CA ARG A 104 -5.77 -0.96 24.66
C ARG A 104 -4.39 -1.19 24.05
N LEU A 105 -4.16 -0.75 22.81
CA LEU A 105 -2.81 -0.56 22.29
C LEU A 105 -2.13 0.51 23.15
N ARG A 106 -1.24 0.08 24.03
CA ARG A 106 -0.37 0.95 24.84
C ARG A 106 0.29 1.96 23.90
N SER A 107 0.04 3.23 24.19
CA SER A 107 0.78 4.38 23.68
C SER A 107 2.28 4.13 23.83
N GLY A 108 3.02 4.07 22.72
CA GLY A 108 4.48 4.06 22.82
C GLY A 108 5.32 3.57 21.64
N ARG A 109 4.77 3.00 20.55
CA ARG A 109 5.58 2.65 19.36
C ARG A 109 4.85 3.04 18.09
N GLY A 110 5.36 4.07 17.41
CA GLY A 110 4.79 4.57 16.17
C GLY A 110 4.82 3.49 15.09
N THR A 111 3.67 3.23 14.48
CA THR A 111 3.57 2.45 13.25
C THR A 111 3.93 3.38 12.09
N ALA A 112 5.14 3.21 11.54
CA ALA A 112 5.55 3.95 10.35
C ALA A 112 4.83 3.37 9.13
N ALA A 113 4.17 4.22 8.34
CA ALA A 113 3.72 3.86 7.00
C ALA A 113 4.50 4.66 5.96
N CYS A 114 5.11 3.98 4.99
CA CYS A 114 5.86 4.60 3.90
C CYS A 114 5.15 4.26 2.57
N VAL A 115 4.94 5.26 1.71
CA VAL A 115 4.59 5.03 0.31
C VAL A 115 5.91 5.08 -0.46
N THR A 116 6.34 3.95 -1.01
CA THR A 116 7.60 3.91 -1.75
C THR A 116 7.38 4.18 -3.24
N PRO A 117 8.12 5.12 -3.84
CA PRO A 117 8.33 5.17 -5.29
C PRO A 117 8.85 3.84 -5.84
N PRO A 118 8.63 3.52 -7.12
CA PRO A 118 9.09 2.28 -7.75
C PRO A 118 10.61 2.04 -7.63
N SER A 119 11.43 3.06 -7.34
CA SER A 119 12.89 3.01 -7.31
C SER A 119 13.57 3.21 -5.92
N SER A 120 12.85 3.52 -4.84
CA SER A 120 13.48 3.91 -3.56
C SER A 120 13.10 3.01 -2.40
N GLY A 121 14.10 2.49 -1.69
CA GLY A 121 13.96 1.68 -0.48
C GLY A 121 13.24 2.43 0.66
N CYS A 122 12.48 1.69 1.47
CA CYS A 122 11.78 2.25 2.62
C CYS A 122 12.79 2.49 3.77
N ALA A 123 12.90 3.75 4.22
CA ALA A 123 13.60 4.07 5.47
C ALA A 123 12.59 4.03 6.62
N THR A 124 12.81 3.16 7.60
CA THR A 124 11.98 3.01 8.81
C THR A 124 12.75 3.47 10.04
N THR A 125 12.17 4.39 10.82
CA THR A 125 12.64 4.72 12.17
C THR A 125 11.77 4.00 13.20
N SER A 126 12.35 2.97 13.83
CA SER A 126 11.90 2.29 15.06
C SER A 126 10.41 1.87 15.17
N GLY A 127 10.06 0.72 14.59
CA GLY A 127 8.76 0.04 14.77
C GLY A 127 8.37 -0.82 13.57
N ARG A 128 7.49 -1.82 13.75
CA ARG A 128 6.90 -2.58 12.62
C ARG A 128 6.25 -1.58 11.66
N ALA A 129 6.69 -1.58 10.41
CA ALA A 129 6.24 -0.62 9.41
C ALA A 129 5.27 -1.28 8.43
N THR A 130 4.27 -0.53 7.97
CA THR A 130 3.42 -0.94 6.85
C THR A 130 3.74 -0.12 5.63
N CYS A 131 4.27 -0.75 4.59
CA CYS A 131 4.64 -0.05 3.37
C CYS A 131 3.57 -0.27 2.31
N VAL A 132 3.33 0.77 1.52
CA VAL A 132 2.62 0.63 0.24
C VAL A 132 3.63 0.85 -0.86
N LYS A 133 3.91 -0.21 -1.61
CA LYS A 133 4.57 -0.03 -2.91
C LYS A 133 3.48 0.26 -3.94
N SER A 134 3.56 1.42 -4.57
CA SER A 134 2.55 1.89 -5.51
C SER A 134 3.11 2.04 -6.92
N SER A 135 2.36 1.55 -7.91
CA SER A 135 2.41 2.09 -9.26
C SER A 135 1.43 3.27 -9.31
N VAL A 136 1.93 4.50 -9.24
CA VAL A 136 1.08 5.69 -9.29
C VAL A 136 0.63 5.89 -10.74
N ALA A 137 -0.61 5.51 -11.05
CA ALA A 137 -1.28 5.98 -12.25
C ALA A 137 -1.93 7.33 -11.96
N THR A 138 -1.25 8.43 -12.26
CA THR A 138 -1.85 9.76 -12.18
C THR A 138 -2.87 9.92 -13.30
N TYR A 139 -4.16 9.88 -12.97
CA TYR A 139 -5.24 10.30 -13.87
C TYR A 139 -5.62 11.74 -13.52
N GLY A 140 -5.11 12.68 -14.31
CA GLY A 140 -5.47 14.10 -14.31
C GLY A 140 -5.28 14.67 -15.72
N PRO A 141 -5.97 15.76 -16.09
CA PRO A 141 -5.75 16.38 -17.39
C PRO A 141 -4.28 16.79 -17.50
N ARG A 142 -3.62 16.36 -18.58
CA ARG A 142 -2.32 16.90 -18.94
C ARG A 142 -2.53 18.40 -19.14
N ALA A 143 -1.80 19.22 -18.38
CA ALA A 143 -1.55 20.60 -18.75
C ALA A 143 -0.67 20.63 -20.00
#